data_AF-A0A2H6FJR0-F1
#
_entry.id   AF-A0A2H6FJR0-F1
#
_cell.length_a   1.000
_cell.length_b   1.000
_cell.length_c   1.000
_cell.angle_alpha   90.00
_cell.angle_beta   90.00
_cell.angle_gamma   90.00
#
_symmetry.space_group_name_H-M   'P 1'
#
loop_
_entity.id
_entity.type
_entity.pdbx_description
1 polymer ?
#
loop_
_entity_poly.entity_id
_entity_poly.type
_entity_poly.pdbx_seq_one_letter_code
_entity_poly.pdbx_strand_id
1 'polypeptide(L)'
;MLALKVQLTLPLFYTLIMPGDITIEYIRELKQEIQSLRKRLNDLTAPLDVMLKRRAFLIHSKEPRDDLLFPDDGCVDDFYRMMKGYAFRLFLRDVIKMQGGFKTDMVTRYATRDVTEHYISFLREKGFIDQRGESFFLKKGPVKSFGETLEWFVTEIFKREFMIEATWGVKFRGRKVGGDYDVIGKIDGGLLYMEVKSSPPRQVYDREVRAFWSRVIDLCPDMAVFLMDTHLRMKDKLVPMFEKELGERYDSPPEVKRIKAELFAVEDRVFLINAKPSIEGNLETIVSYFLKRRCR
;
A
#
# COMPACT_ATOMS: atom_id res chain seq x y z
N MET A 1 -51.24 8.26 -41.27
CA MET A 1 -50.91 9.04 -40.06
C MET A 1 -49.42 8.84 -39.80
N LEU A 2 -48.64 9.92 -39.86
CA LEU A 2 -47.20 9.95 -40.14
C LEU A 2 -46.34 9.19 -39.11
N ALA A 3 -45.46 8.32 -39.60
CA ALA A 3 -44.23 7.93 -38.91
C ALA A 3 -43.12 8.92 -39.31
N LEU A 4 -42.61 9.69 -38.34
CA LEU A 4 -41.44 10.55 -38.52
C LEU A 4 -40.17 9.69 -38.48
N LYS A 5 -39.47 9.58 -39.61
CA LYS A 5 -38.07 9.16 -39.66
C LYS A 5 -37.20 10.32 -39.17
N VAL A 6 -36.46 10.13 -38.09
CA VAL A 6 -35.36 11.01 -37.69
C VAL A 6 -34.06 10.41 -38.23
N GLN A 7 -33.45 11.08 -39.20
CA GLN A 7 -32.07 10.82 -39.65
C GLN A 7 -31.10 11.39 -38.62
N LEU A 8 -30.35 10.52 -37.95
CA LEU A 8 -29.13 10.89 -37.22
C LEU A 8 -27.95 10.68 -38.17
N THR A 9 -27.48 11.76 -38.78
CA THR A 9 -26.22 11.81 -39.52
C THR A 9 -25.05 11.82 -38.53
N LEU A 10 -24.42 10.66 -38.36
CA LEU A 10 -23.07 10.57 -37.79
C LEU A 10 -22.06 10.90 -38.90
N PRO A 11 -21.15 11.89 -38.73
CA PRO A 11 -20.03 12.03 -39.64
C PRO A 11 -18.99 10.96 -39.34
N LEU A 12 -18.73 10.12 -40.33
CA LEU A 12 -17.54 9.26 -40.42
C LEU A 12 -16.28 10.13 -40.33
N PHE A 13 -15.51 9.99 -39.25
CA PHE A 13 -14.09 10.33 -39.23
C PHE A 13 -13.32 9.17 -38.60
N TYR A 14 -13.13 8.11 -39.39
CA TYR A 14 -12.03 7.16 -39.18
C TYR A 14 -11.10 7.29 -40.37
N THR A 15 -10.22 8.28 -40.30
CA THR A 15 -9.03 8.33 -41.16
C THR A 15 -7.96 7.50 -40.47
N LEU A 16 -7.48 6.45 -41.14
CA LEU A 16 -6.31 5.68 -40.73
C LEU A 16 -5.13 6.63 -40.45
N ILE A 17 -4.63 6.65 -39.22
CA ILE A 17 -3.37 7.33 -38.89
C ILE A 17 -2.23 6.38 -39.26
N MET A 18 -1.53 6.72 -40.34
CA MET A 18 -0.20 6.18 -40.65
C MET A 18 0.82 6.77 -39.65
N PRO A 19 1.82 6.00 -39.18
CA PRO A 19 2.82 6.48 -38.24
C PRO A 19 3.80 7.41 -38.97
N GLY A 20 3.57 8.72 -38.92
CA GLY A 20 4.37 9.65 -39.71
C GLY A 20 4.39 11.11 -39.31
N ASP A 21 3.32 11.72 -38.76
CA ASP A 21 3.33 13.15 -38.47
C ASP A 21 2.44 13.52 -37.27
N ILE A 22 2.97 13.35 -36.06
CA ILE A 22 2.42 14.06 -34.90
C ILE A 22 2.85 15.53 -35.03
N THR A 23 1.96 16.37 -35.54
CA THR A 23 2.27 17.80 -35.72
C THR A 23 2.46 18.49 -34.36
N ILE A 24 3.34 19.49 -34.30
CA ILE A 24 3.60 20.28 -33.08
C ILE A 24 2.30 20.94 -32.57
N GLU A 25 1.40 21.31 -33.47
CA GLU A 25 0.07 21.86 -33.19
C GLU A 25 -0.78 20.84 -32.41
N TYR A 26 -0.85 19.60 -32.89
CA TYR A 26 -1.59 18.53 -32.22
C TYR A 26 -1.03 18.19 -30.83
N ILE A 27 0.31 18.21 -30.67
CA ILE A 27 0.94 18.05 -29.34
C ILE A 27 0.56 19.22 -28.41
N ARG A 28 0.47 20.44 -28.94
CA ARG A 28 0.10 21.64 -28.16
C ARG A 28 -1.36 21.59 -27.70
N GLU A 29 -2.27 21.22 -28.60
CA GLU A 29 -3.70 21.04 -28.28
C GLU A 29 -3.90 19.94 -27.24
N LEU A 30 -3.26 18.79 -27.40
CA LEU A 30 -3.31 17.70 -26.42
C LEU A 30 -2.78 18.15 -25.05
N LYS A 31 -1.69 18.92 -25.01
CA LYS A 31 -1.15 19.46 -23.74
C LYS A 31 -2.14 20.42 -23.06
N GLN A 32 -2.81 21.28 -23.83
CA GLN A 32 -3.82 22.20 -23.31
C GLN A 32 -5.04 21.45 -22.78
N GLU A 33 -5.52 20.44 -23.50
CA GLU A 33 -6.65 19.63 -23.06
C GLU A 33 -6.30 18.83 -21.79
N ILE A 34 -5.11 18.24 -21.72
CA ILE A 34 -4.59 17.58 -20.50
C ILE A 34 -4.55 18.57 -19.32
N GLN A 35 -4.12 19.82 -19.54
CA GLN A 35 -4.11 20.84 -18.50
C GLN A 35 -5.52 21.23 -18.04
N SER A 36 -6.46 21.40 -18.98
CA SER A 36 -7.88 21.68 -18.69
C SER A 36 -8.53 20.56 -17.87
N LEU A 37 -8.31 19.30 -18.28
CA LEU A 37 -8.83 18.12 -17.58
C LEU A 37 -8.22 17.98 -16.19
N ARG A 38 -6.91 18.20 -16.04
CA ARG A 38 -6.25 18.22 -14.72
C ARG A 38 -6.82 19.30 -13.81
N LYS A 39 -7.09 20.49 -14.35
CA LYS A 39 -7.71 21.59 -13.60
C LYS A 39 -9.11 21.20 -13.12
N ARG A 40 -9.97 20.70 -14.02
CA ARG A 40 -11.32 20.22 -13.67
C ARG A 40 -11.30 19.08 -12.65
N LEU A 41 -10.36 18.15 -12.76
CA LEU A 41 -10.18 17.06 -11.79
C LEU A 41 -9.75 17.57 -10.41
N ASN A 42 -8.84 18.55 -10.36
CA ASN A 42 -8.42 19.20 -9.12
C ASN A 42 -9.53 20.03 -8.48
N ASP A 43 -10.41 20.62 -9.29
CA ASP A 43 -11.60 21.34 -8.82
C ASP A 43 -12.61 20.36 -8.18
N LEU A 44 -12.68 19.11 -8.67
CA LEU A 44 -13.53 18.05 -8.09
C LEU A 44 -12.96 17.50 -6.77
N THR A 45 -11.65 17.28 -6.69
CA THR A 45 -11.00 16.84 -5.44
C THR A 45 -9.56 17.34 -5.34
N ALA A 46 -9.20 17.99 -4.22
CA ALA A 46 -7.84 18.50 -4.01
C ALA A 46 -6.80 17.37 -4.04
N PRO A 47 -5.58 17.60 -4.57
CA PRO A 47 -4.46 16.66 -4.48
C PRO A 47 -4.07 16.31 -3.03
N LEU A 48 -3.42 15.15 -2.83
CA LEU A 48 -3.11 14.64 -1.49
C LEU A 48 -2.27 15.61 -0.65
N ASP A 49 -1.25 16.23 -1.23
CA ASP A 49 -0.38 17.21 -0.57
C ASP A 49 -1.16 18.45 -0.11
N VAL A 50 -2.13 18.92 -0.90
CA VAL A 50 -3.04 20.02 -0.55
C VAL A 50 -3.96 19.60 0.60
N MET A 51 -4.51 18.39 0.57
CA MET A 51 -5.36 17.86 1.66
C MET A 51 -4.60 17.76 2.99
N LEU A 52 -3.34 17.36 2.95
CA LEU A 52 -2.44 17.31 4.10
C LEU A 52 -2.10 18.73 4.60
N LYS A 53 -1.73 19.64 3.68
CA LYS A 53 -1.42 21.03 4.02
C LYS A 53 -2.57 21.76 4.72
N ARG A 54 -3.82 21.51 4.30
CA ARG A 54 -5.04 22.04 4.96
C ARG A 54 -5.18 21.60 6.42
N ARG A 55 -4.60 20.47 6.78
CA ARG A 55 -4.55 19.94 8.17
C ARG A 55 -3.25 20.31 8.90
N ALA A 56 -2.48 21.25 8.35
CA ALA A 56 -1.16 21.64 8.84
C ALA A 56 -0.12 20.49 8.83
N PHE A 57 -0.23 19.59 7.86
CA PHE A 57 0.78 18.56 7.57
C PHE A 57 1.60 18.96 6.34
N LEU A 58 2.88 19.24 6.55
CA LEU A 58 3.84 19.56 5.50
C LEU A 58 4.82 18.41 5.34
N ILE A 59 4.78 17.75 4.17
CA ILE A 59 5.67 16.63 3.87
C ILE A 59 7.12 17.14 3.86
N HIS A 60 7.96 16.51 4.68
CA HIS A 60 9.40 16.71 4.72
C HIS A 60 10.10 15.80 3.72
N SER A 61 9.75 14.51 3.74
CA SER A 61 10.28 13.46 2.87
C SER A 61 9.23 12.36 2.68
N LYS A 62 9.35 11.59 1.61
CA LYS A 62 8.51 10.43 1.29
C LYS A 62 9.26 9.47 0.36
N GLU A 63 8.82 8.21 0.31
CA GLU A 63 9.31 7.18 -0.61
C GLU A 63 10.85 6.96 -0.55
N PRO A 64 11.41 6.52 0.59
CA PRO A 64 12.84 6.28 0.76
C PRO A 64 13.32 5.07 -0.07
N ARG A 65 13.56 5.27 -1.37
CA ARG A 65 13.93 4.20 -2.33
C ARG A 65 15.23 3.46 -1.98
N ASP A 66 16.14 4.11 -1.28
CA ASP A 66 17.43 3.53 -0.89
C ASP A 66 17.27 2.32 0.03
N ASP A 67 16.18 2.27 0.81
CA ASP A 67 15.89 1.18 1.75
C ASP A 67 15.09 0.02 1.13
N LEU A 68 14.69 0.12 -0.15
CA LEU A 68 13.98 -0.96 -0.86
C LEU A 68 14.89 -2.14 -1.21
N LEU A 69 14.35 -3.36 -1.18
CA LEU A 69 15.12 -4.57 -1.47
C LEU A 69 15.56 -4.71 -2.94
N PHE A 70 14.79 -4.17 -3.88
CA PHE A 70 15.07 -4.35 -5.32
C PHE A 70 16.08 -3.33 -5.87
N PRO A 71 16.92 -3.74 -6.84
CA PRO A 71 17.99 -2.90 -7.38
C PRO A 71 17.51 -1.89 -8.42
N ASP A 72 16.59 -2.26 -9.31
CA ASP A 72 16.19 -1.46 -10.48
C ASP A 72 14.68 -1.47 -10.76
N ASP A 73 14.20 -0.40 -11.40
CA ASP A 73 12.78 -0.21 -11.74
C ASP A 73 12.26 -1.23 -12.78
N GLY A 74 13.13 -1.89 -13.55
CA GLY A 74 12.76 -2.85 -14.60
C GLY A 74 12.19 -4.20 -14.10
N CYS A 75 12.32 -4.50 -12.80
CA CYS A 75 11.82 -5.75 -12.21
C CYS A 75 10.60 -5.57 -11.30
N VAL A 76 10.09 -4.34 -11.21
CA VAL A 76 9.05 -3.92 -10.25
C VAL A 76 7.77 -4.71 -10.42
N ASP A 77 7.32 -4.95 -11.65
CA ASP A 77 6.06 -5.64 -11.92
C ASP A 77 6.10 -7.12 -11.53
N ASP A 78 7.19 -7.82 -11.85
CA ASP A 78 7.35 -9.22 -11.48
C ASP A 78 7.54 -9.35 -9.98
N PHE A 79 8.30 -8.44 -9.36
CA PHE A 79 8.47 -8.41 -7.90
C PHE A 79 7.14 -8.13 -7.18
N TYR A 80 6.32 -7.20 -7.69
CA TYR A 80 4.96 -6.94 -7.19
C TYR A 80 4.10 -8.21 -7.22
N ARG A 81 4.10 -8.95 -8.33
CA ARG A 81 3.35 -10.22 -8.46
C ARG A 81 3.81 -11.25 -7.42
N MET A 82 5.12 -11.42 -7.26
CA MET A 82 5.68 -12.35 -6.27
C MET A 82 5.31 -11.94 -4.83
N MET A 83 5.34 -10.64 -4.54
CA MET A 83 4.99 -10.07 -3.23
C MET A 83 3.53 -10.31 -2.82
N LYS A 84 2.61 -10.64 -3.75
CA LYS A 84 1.25 -11.08 -3.40
C LYS A 84 1.27 -12.37 -2.56
N GLY A 85 2.26 -13.25 -2.75
CA GLY A 85 2.42 -14.49 -2.01
C GLY A 85 2.98 -14.29 -0.59
N TYR A 86 2.23 -14.68 0.44
CA TYR A 86 2.69 -14.59 1.84
C TYR A 86 3.97 -15.41 2.11
N ALA A 87 4.09 -16.59 1.51
CA ALA A 87 5.28 -17.44 1.64
C ALA A 87 6.54 -16.75 1.07
N PHE A 88 6.40 -16.01 -0.04
CA PHE A 88 7.51 -15.25 -0.62
C PHE A 88 7.94 -14.11 0.32
N ARG A 89 7.00 -13.38 0.93
CA ARG A 89 7.31 -12.34 1.94
C ARG A 89 7.99 -12.91 3.18
N LEU A 90 7.61 -14.11 3.63
CA LEU A 90 8.32 -14.82 4.70
C LEU A 90 9.75 -15.20 4.30
N PHE A 91 9.92 -15.74 3.09
CA PHE A 91 11.23 -16.07 2.53
C PHE A 91 12.15 -14.84 2.47
N LEU A 92 11.67 -13.70 1.95
CA LEU A 92 12.46 -12.46 1.89
C LEU A 92 12.89 -11.98 3.28
N ARG A 93 12.01 -12.08 4.29
CA ARG A 93 12.38 -11.74 5.67
C ARG A 93 13.53 -12.60 6.20
N ASP A 94 13.59 -13.87 5.83
CA ASP A 94 14.70 -14.75 6.25
C ASP A 94 15.98 -14.44 5.46
N VAL A 95 15.89 -14.18 4.16
CA VAL A 95 17.03 -13.71 3.34
C VAL A 95 17.63 -12.42 3.91
N ILE A 96 16.79 -11.44 4.29
CA ILE A 96 17.25 -10.17 4.86
C ILE A 96 17.96 -10.36 6.21
N LYS A 97 17.63 -11.40 7.00
CA LYS A 97 18.38 -11.69 8.24
C LYS A 97 19.77 -12.26 7.95
N MET A 98 19.96 -12.88 6.78
CA MET A 98 21.20 -13.55 6.39
C MET A 98 22.09 -12.64 5.53
N GLN A 99 22.38 -11.43 6.02
CA GLN A 99 23.23 -10.46 5.28
C GLN A 99 24.64 -10.99 4.96
N GLY A 100 25.16 -11.92 5.78
CA GLY A 100 26.45 -12.59 5.59
C GLY A 100 26.44 -13.71 4.53
N GLY A 101 25.33 -13.90 3.82
CA GLY A 101 25.12 -14.95 2.85
C GLY A 101 24.26 -16.09 3.38
N PHE A 102 23.58 -16.80 2.48
CA PHE A 102 22.70 -17.91 2.81
C PHE A 102 22.81 -19.06 1.80
N LYS A 103 22.53 -20.28 2.25
CA LYS A 103 22.30 -21.44 1.39
C LYS A 103 20.79 -21.75 1.32
N THR A 104 20.38 -22.51 0.31
CA THR A 104 18.97 -22.86 0.08
C THR A 104 18.30 -23.42 1.33
N ASP A 105 18.95 -24.39 1.98
CA ASP A 105 18.53 -25.09 3.18
C ASP A 105 18.33 -24.18 4.40
N MET A 106 18.99 -23.01 4.45
CA MET A 106 18.84 -22.03 5.54
C MET A 106 17.54 -21.22 5.45
N VAL A 107 16.87 -21.21 4.29
CA VAL A 107 15.70 -20.36 4.00
C VAL A 107 14.47 -21.18 3.58
N THR A 108 14.43 -22.46 3.92
CA THR A 108 13.30 -23.40 3.65
C THR A 108 12.24 -23.42 4.77
N ARG A 109 12.34 -22.57 5.79
CA ARG A 109 11.48 -22.64 6.99
C ARG A 109 9.98 -22.56 6.69
N TYR A 110 9.60 -21.81 5.65
CA TYR A 110 8.22 -21.44 5.36
C TYR A 110 7.70 -21.93 4.00
N ALA A 111 8.53 -22.66 3.26
CA ALA A 111 8.23 -23.15 1.92
C ALA A 111 8.94 -24.48 1.68
N THR A 112 8.44 -25.30 0.74
CA THR A 112 9.16 -26.51 0.32
C THR A 112 10.48 -26.13 -0.35
N ARG A 113 11.39 -27.11 -0.46
CA ARG A 113 12.67 -26.90 -1.14
C ARG A 113 12.48 -26.41 -2.58
N ASP A 114 11.60 -27.04 -3.34
CA ASP A 114 11.32 -26.68 -4.74
C ASP A 114 10.82 -25.23 -4.88
N VAL A 115 9.92 -24.80 -3.99
CA VAL A 115 9.41 -23.41 -3.96
C VAL A 115 10.52 -22.42 -3.57
N THR A 116 11.37 -22.81 -2.62
CA THR A 116 12.51 -22.00 -2.19
C THR A 116 13.54 -21.84 -3.32
N GLU A 117 13.86 -22.92 -4.03
CA GLU A 117 14.74 -22.90 -5.20
C GLU A 117 14.18 -22.04 -6.32
N HIS A 118 12.87 -22.09 -6.55
CA HIS A 118 12.18 -21.19 -7.47
C HIS A 118 12.34 -19.71 -7.07
N TYR A 119 12.16 -19.38 -5.79
CA TYR A 119 12.36 -18.01 -5.30
C TYR A 119 13.81 -17.54 -5.42
N ILE A 120 14.78 -18.40 -5.13
CA ILE A 120 16.21 -18.09 -5.31
C ILE A 120 16.51 -17.85 -6.78
N SER A 121 16.01 -18.71 -7.68
CA SER A 121 16.18 -18.55 -9.12
C SER A 121 15.61 -17.22 -9.60
N PHE A 122 14.40 -16.86 -9.15
CA PHE A 122 13.78 -15.57 -9.44
C PHE A 122 14.65 -14.39 -8.98
N LEU A 123 15.10 -14.39 -7.72
CA LEU A 123 15.95 -13.33 -7.19
C LEU A 123 17.27 -13.22 -7.95
N ARG A 124 17.87 -14.34 -8.34
CA ARG A 124 19.13 -14.36 -9.10
C ARG A 124 18.93 -13.83 -10.52
N GLU A 125 17.91 -14.31 -11.23
CA GLU A 125 17.59 -13.88 -12.60
C GLU A 125 17.31 -12.38 -12.66
N LYS A 126 16.57 -11.86 -11.69
CA LYS A 126 16.25 -10.42 -11.60
C LYS A 126 17.34 -9.60 -10.92
N GLY A 127 18.49 -10.19 -10.59
CA GLY A 127 19.67 -9.49 -10.11
C GLY A 127 19.60 -8.99 -8.66
N PHE A 128 18.72 -9.52 -7.82
CA PHE A 128 18.65 -9.19 -6.39
C PHE A 128 19.78 -9.81 -5.58
N ILE A 129 20.24 -10.99 -6.00
CA ILE A 129 21.28 -11.76 -5.31
C ILE A 129 22.40 -12.15 -6.27
N ASP A 130 23.59 -12.32 -5.71
CA ASP A 130 24.75 -12.95 -6.35
C ASP A 130 25.04 -14.30 -5.73
N GLN A 131 25.53 -15.23 -6.56
CA GLN A 131 26.02 -16.52 -6.10
C GLN A 131 27.54 -16.49 -5.98
N ARG A 132 28.08 -16.90 -4.83
CA ARG A 132 29.52 -17.07 -4.58
C ARG A 132 29.74 -18.46 -3.99
N GLY A 133 30.23 -19.38 -4.81
CA GLY A 133 30.30 -20.80 -4.47
C GLY A 133 28.89 -21.37 -4.23
N GLU A 134 28.69 -21.98 -3.05
CA GLU A 134 27.39 -22.53 -2.65
C GLU A 134 26.47 -21.52 -1.95
N SER A 135 26.93 -20.29 -1.71
CA SER A 135 26.18 -19.30 -0.94
C SER A 135 25.67 -18.16 -1.82
N PHE A 136 24.52 -17.61 -1.46
CA PHE A 136 23.88 -16.48 -2.10
C PHE A 136 23.99 -15.23 -1.22
N PHE A 137 24.16 -14.07 -1.84
CA PHE A 137 24.35 -12.78 -1.16
C PHE A 137 23.44 -11.73 -1.78
N LEU A 138 22.80 -10.89 -0.96
CA LEU A 138 22.07 -9.73 -1.46
C LEU A 138 23.04 -8.76 -2.16
N LYS A 139 22.70 -8.31 -3.38
CA LYS A 139 23.50 -7.31 -4.10
C LYS A 139 23.41 -5.94 -3.44
N LYS A 140 22.21 -5.57 -3.02
CA LYS A 140 21.93 -4.34 -2.30
C LYS A 140 22.02 -4.62 -0.80
N GLY A 141 22.92 -3.95 -0.09
CA GLY A 141 23.10 -4.19 1.33
C GLY A 141 24.02 -3.20 2.05
N PRO A 142 23.90 -3.08 3.38
CA PRO A 142 23.01 -3.86 4.25
C PRO A 142 21.55 -3.36 4.20
N VAL A 143 20.60 -4.29 4.02
CA VAL A 143 19.15 -3.99 4.11
C VAL A 143 18.73 -4.14 5.56
N LYS A 144 18.28 -3.05 6.17
CA LYS A 144 17.97 -3.01 7.61
C LYS A 144 16.71 -3.81 7.97
N SER A 145 15.71 -3.76 7.10
CA SER A 145 14.35 -4.17 7.44
C SER A 145 13.55 -4.55 6.18
N PHE A 146 12.52 -5.38 6.37
CA PHE A 146 11.53 -5.69 5.33
C PHE A 146 10.34 -4.70 5.32
N GLY A 147 10.23 -3.85 6.35
CA GLY A 147 9.12 -2.91 6.53
C GLY A 147 8.91 -2.00 5.34
N GLU A 148 9.96 -1.32 4.90
CA GLU A 148 9.96 -0.36 3.79
C GLU A 148 9.50 -1.01 2.48
N THR A 149 9.93 -2.25 2.22
CA THR A 149 9.50 -3.01 1.06
C THR A 149 8.02 -3.43 1.16
N LEU A 150 7.52 -3.71 2.36
CA LEU A 150 6.11 -4.02 2.59
C LEU A 150 5.23 -2.77 2.44
N GLU A 151 5.67 -1.61 2.93
CA GLU A 151 5.01 -0.32 2.76
C GLU A 151 4.86 0.06 1.29
N TRP A 152 5.95 -0.08 0.52
CA TRP A 152 5.93 0.06 -0.93
C TRP A 152 4.92 -0.89 -1.57
N PHE A 153 4.96 -2.18 -1.22
CA PHE A 153 4.07 -3.18 -1.81
C PHE A 153 2.59 -2.85 -1.58
N VAL A 154 2.21 -2.44 -0.37
CA VAL A 154 0.82 -2.08 -0.07
C VAL A 154 0.40 -0.80 -0.77
N THR A 155 1.33 0.15 -0.91
CA THR A 155 1.10 1.36 -1.72
C THR A 155 0.87 1.02 -3.19
N GLU A 156 1.60 0.05 -3.73
CA GLU A 156 1.37 -0.43 -5.10
C GLU A 156 0.02 -1.15 -5.24
N ILE A 157 -0.45 -1.90 -4.24
CA ILE A 157 -1.82 -2.44 -4.25
C ILE A 157 -2.83 -1.29 -4.39
N PHE A 158 -2.70 -0.24 -3.58
CA PHE A 158 -3.60 0.91 -3.67
C PHE A 158 -3.57 1.58 -5.04
N LYS A 159 -2.39 1.81 -5.60
CA LYS A 159 -2.22 2.45 -6.91
C LYS A 159 -2.76 1.58 -8.06
N ARG A 160 -2.44 0.28 -8.06
CA ARG A 160 -2.69 -0.63 -9.18
C ARG A 160 -4.10 -1.22 -9.16
N GLU A 161 -4.57 -1.64 -7.98
CA GLU A 161 -5.82 -2.39 -7.86
C GLU A 161 -7.01 -1.48 -7.49
N PHE A 162 -6.74 -0.35 -6.80
CA PHE A 162 -7.79 0.57 -6.33
C PHE A 162 -7.76 1.95 -6.98
N MET A 163 -6.76 2.25 -7.82
CA MET A 163 -6.55 3.57 -8.42
C MET A 163 -6.50 4.70 -7.38
N ILE A 164 -6.01 4.39 -6.19
CA ILE A 164 -5.87 5.33 -5.08
C ILE A 164 -4.52 6.04 -5.19
N GLU A 165 -4.55 7.37 -5.16
CA GLU A 165 -3.34 8.19 -4.99
C GLU A 165 -2.76 7.92 -3.60
N ALA A 166 -1.63 7.24 -3.54
CA ALA A 166 -0.96 6.87 -2.28
C ALA A 166 0.55 7.08 -2.34
N THR A 167 1.15 7.29 -1.17
CA THR A 167 2.59 7.42 -0.94
C THR A 167 2.97 6.71 0.35
N TRP A 168 4.23 6.29 0.46
CA TRP A 168 4.73 5.58 1.63
C TRP A 168 5.93 6.27 2.28
N GLY A 169 6.29 5.84 3.50
CA GLY A 169 7.44 6.34 4.25
C GLY A 169 7.43 7.86 4.47
N VAL A 170 6.26 8.42 4.79
CA VAL A 170 6.05 9.88 4.83
C VAL A 170 6.49 10.45 6.17
N LYS A 171 7.35 11.47 6.13
CA LYS A 171 7.75 12.26 7.31
C LYS A 171 7.19 13.66 7.20
N PHE A 172 6.64 14.18 8.30
CA PHE A 172 6.10 15.54 8.37
C PHE A 172 6.99 16.47 9.20
N ARG A 173 7.04 17.76 8.84
CA ARG A 173 7.77 18.77 9.61
C ARG A 173 6.96 19.24 10.83
N GLY A 174 7.64 19.44 11.96
CA GLY A 174 7.13 20.23 13.09
C GLY A 174 5.93 19.64 13.84
N ARG A 175 5.72 18.31 13.77
CA ARG A 175 4.63 17.64 14.49
C ARG A 175 5.02 17.34 15.94
N LYS A 176 4.01 17.37 16.82
CA LYS A 176 4.13 16.95 18.23
C LYS A 176 4.15 15.42 18.34
N VAL A 177 3.36 14.75 17.50
CA VAL A 177 3.40 13.30 17.35
C VAL A 177 4.55 12.97 16.39
N GLY A 178 5.60 12.36 16.93
CA GLY A 178 6.77 11.94 16.15
C GLY A 178 6.55 10.63 15.39
N GLY A 179 7.52 10.30 14.54
CA GLY A 179 7.56 9.07 13.76
C GLY A 179 7.08 9.21 12.33
N ASP A 180 7.27 8.14 11.59
CA ASP A 180 6.98 8.06 10.17
C ASP A 180 5.53 7.59 9.98
N TYR A 181 4.93 7.99 8.87
CA TYR A 181 3.63 7.52 8.43
C TYR A 181 3.84 6.56 7.28
N ASP A 182 3.62 5.28 7.57
CA ASP A 182 3.95 4.15 6.68
C ASP A 182 3.28 4.31 5.31
N VAL A 183 1.96 4.51 5.25
CA VAL A 183 1.24 4.77 3.99
C VAL A 183 0.18 5.86 4.19
N ILE A 184 0.15 6.84 3.29
CA ILE A 184 -0.85 7.91 3.22
C ILE A 184 -1.44 7.93 1.82
N GLY A 185 -2.77 8.01 1.72
CA GLY A 185 -3.45 8.08 0.45
C GLY A 185 -4.72 8.93 0.47
N LYS A 186 -5.34 9.03 -0.70
CA LYS A 186 -6.59 9.74 -0.93
C LYS A 186 -7.67 8.76 -1.36
N ILE A 187 -8.74 8.67 -0.58
CA ILE A 187 -9.87 7.76 -0.82
C ILE A 187 -11.18 8.55 -0.79
N ASP A 188 -11.93 8.55 -1.88
CA ASP A 188 -13.26 9.18 -1.99
C ASP A 188 -13.31 10.61 -1.42
N GLY A 189 -12.36 11.45 -1.85
CA GLY A 189 -12.22 12.84 -1.38
C GLY A 189 -11.71 13.00 0.07
N GLY A 190 -11.48 11.91 0.79
CA GLY A 190 -10.95 11.84 2.15
C GLY A 190 -9.50 11.34 2.22
N LEU A 191 -8.93 11.42 3.43
CA LEU A 191 -7.59 10.88 3.72
C LEU A 191 -7.66 9.43 4.16
N LEU A 192 -6.77 8.61 3.59
CA LEU A 192 -6.44 7.27 4.04
C LEU A 192 -5.09 7.31 4.75
N TYR A 193 -5.01 6.67 5.91
CA TYR A 193 -3.75 6.38 6.59
C TYR A 193 -3.67 4.88 6.88
N MET A 194 -2.51 4.28 6.66
CA MET A 194 -2.25 2.93 7.09
C MET A 194 -0.91 2.82 7.80
N GLU A 195 -0.92 2.11 8.92
CA GLU A 195 0.27 1.59 9.60
C GLU A 195 0.48 0.14 9.17
N VAL A 196 1.72 -0.20 8.81
CA VAL A 196 2.11 -1.47 8.22
C VAL A 196 3.14 -2.14 9.12
N LYS A 197 2.81 -3.31 9.66
CA LYS A 197 3.72 -4.11 10.49
C LYS A 197 4.11 -5.41 9.80
N SER A 198 5.39 -5.52 9.48
CA SER A 198 6.01 -6.72 8.93
C SER A 198 6.36 -7.78 9.99
N SER A 199 6.30 -7.43 11.27
CA SER A 199 6.56 -8.34 12.39
C SER A 199 5.29 -9.11 12.80
N PRO A 200 5.41 -10.36 13.31
CA PRO A 200 4.27 -11.10 13.82
C PRO A 200 3.67 -10.45 15.08
N PRO A 201 2.37 -10.69 15.41
CA PRO A 201 1.68 -10.08 16.55
C PRO A 201 2.42 -10.17 17.88
N ARG A 202 3.14 -11.28 18.12
CA ARG A 202 3.94 -11.48 19.35
C ARG A 202 4.98 -10.38 19.58
N GLN A 203 5.45 -9.74 18.52
CA GLN A 203 6.47 -8.69 18.55
C GLN A 203 5.88 -7.27 18.53
N VAL A 204 4.54 -7.13 18.49
CA VAL A 204 3.88 -5.83 18.63
C VAL A 204 3.79 -5.45 20.11
N TYR A 205 4.17 -4.22 20.43
CA TYR A 205 4.16 -3.67 21.79
C TYR A 205 3.05 -2.63 21.96
N ASP A 206 2.55 -2.43 23.19
CA ASP A 206 1.48 -1.45 23.51
C ASP A 206 1.81 -0.05 22.98
N ARG A 207 3.09 0.34 23.04
CA ARG A 207 3.59 1.63 22.51
C ARG A 207 3.30 1.83 21.03
N GLU A 208 3.25 0.77 20.23
CA GLU A 208 2.99 0.86 18.78
C GLU A 208 1.50 1.11 18.52
N VAL A 209 0.61 0.45 19.27
CA VAL A 209 -0.84 0.70 19.21
C VAL A 209 -1.14 2.12 19.66
N ARG A 210 -0.49 2.57 20.76
CA ARG A 210 -0.58 3.95 21.24
C ARG A 210 -0.08 4.97 20.22
N ALA A 211 1.04 4.71 19.56
CA ALA A 211 1.60 5.58 18.54
C ALA A 211 0.66 5.68 17.32
N PHE A 212 0.11 4.55 16.88
CA PHE A 212 -0.90 4.52 15.83
C PHE A 212 -2.12 5.39 16.17
N TRP A 213 -2.74 5.20 17.33
CA TRP A 213 -3.89 6.02 17.75
C TRP A 213 -3.55 7.49 17.86
N SER A 214 -2.36 7.82 18.37
CA SER A 214 -1.90 9.20 18.44
C SER A 214 -1.78 9.82 17.05
N ARG A 215 -1.29 9.07 16.05
CA ARG A 215 -1.26 9.50 14.64
C ARG A 215 -2.64 9.60 14.01
N VAL A 216 -3.55 8.67 14.30
CA VAL A 216 -4.94 8.73 13.81
C VAL A 216 -5.64 9.97 14.33
N ILE A 217 -5.50 10.30 15.62
CA ILE A 217 -6.09 11.51 16.20
C ILE A 217 -5.43 12.77 15.63
N ASP A 218 -4.10 12.78 15.51
CA ASP A 218 -3.35 13.95 15.02
C ASP A 218 -3.64 14.26 13.55
N LEU A 219 -3.69 13.23 12.70
CA LEU A 219 -3.94 13.35 11.26
C LEU A 219 -5.43 13.49 10.93
N CYS A 220 -6.30 12.93 11.76
CA CYS A 220 -7.74 12.84 11.53
C CYS A 220 -8.07 12.33 10.11
N PRO A 221 -7.64 11.10 9.74
CA PRO A 221 -7.97 10.51 8.46
C PRO A 221 -9.44 10.08 8.42
N ASP A 222 -10.02 10.04 7.22
CA ASP A 222 -11.35 9.51 6.98
C ASP A 222 -11.38 7.98 7.15
N MET A 223 -10.28 7.33 6.76
CA MET A 223 -10.06 5.89 6.90
C MET A 223 -8.66 5.63 7.46
N ALA A 224 -8.57 4.87 8.54
CA ALA A 224 -7.30 4.40 9.11
C ALA A 224 -7.23 2.88 9.06
N VAL A 225 -6.06 2.32 8.78
CA VAL A 225 -5.85 0.87 8.73
C VAL A 225 -4.60 0.48 9.52
N PHE A 226 -4.70 -0.54 10.36
CA PHE A 226 -3.55 -1.19 10.96
C PHE A 226 -3.40 -2.57 10.32
N LEU A 227 -2.40 -2.71 9.46
CA LEU A 227 -2.11 -3.94 8.72
C LEU A 227 -0.98 -4.73 9.41
N MET A 228 -1.24 -6.01 9.65
CA MET A 228 -0.23 -6.96 10.10
C MET A 228 0.07 -8.01 9.02
N ASP A 229 1.32 -8.12 8.55
CA ASP A 229 1.73 -9.17 7.60
C ASP A 229 1.92 -10.53 8.29
N THR A 230 0.78 -11.12 8.63
CA THR A 230 0.69 -12.40 9.34
C THR A 230 -0.55 -13.18 8.93
N HIS A 231 -0.48 -14.50 9.06
CA HIS A 231 -1.65 -15.39 9.01
C HIS A 231 -2.16 -15.77 10.40
N LEU A 232 -1.52 -15.29 11.47
CA LEU A 232 -1.93 -15.55 12.85
C LEU A 232 -3.23 -14.81 13.19
N ARG A 233 -3.94 -15.33 14.19
CA ARG A 233 -5.16 -14.73 14.73
C ARG A 233 -4.83 -13.43 15.44
N MET A 234 -5.57 -12.38 15.13
CA MET A 234 -5.42 -11.07 15.76
C MET A 234 -6.20 -10.97 17.08
N LYS A 235 -7.28 -11.76 17.22
CA LYS A 235 -8.11 -11.77 18.44
C LYS A 235 -7.33 -12.15 19.71
N ASP A 236 -6.28 -12.94 19.56
CA ASP A 236 -5.56 -13.49 20.73
C ASP A 236 -4.61 -12.46 21.37
N LYS A 237 -4.23 -11.39 20.65
CA LYS A 237 -3.30 -10.38 21.17
C LYS A 237 -3.59 -8.96 20.69
N LEU A 238 -3.67 -8.75 19.38
CA LEU A 238 -3.77 -7.41 18.81
C LEU A 238 -5.11 -6.73 19.18
N VAL A 239 -6.22 -7.45 19.04
CA VAL A 239 -7.55 -6.89 19.38
C VAL A 239 -7.63 -6.48 20.87
N PRO A 240 -7.25 -7.34 21.84
CA PRO A 240 -7.17 -6.93 23.25
C PRO A 240 -6.28 -5.71 23.51
N MET A 241 -5.15 -5.58 22.81
CA MET A 241 -4.29 -4.39 22.95
C MET A 241 -4.98 -3.12 22.46
N PHE A 242 -5.75 -3.21 21.37
CA PHE A 242 -6.56 -2.11 20.87
C PHE A 242 -7.71 -1.75 21.82
N GLU A 243 -8.44 -2.75 22.33
CA GLU A 243 -9.51 -2.55 23.33
C GLU A 243 -8.97 -1.89 24.60
N LYS A 244 -7.80 -2.34 25.09
CA LYS A 244 -7.11 -1.73 26.23
C LYS A 244 -6.76 -0.27 25.97
N GLU A 245 -6.10 0.04 24.86
CA GLU A 245 -5.71 1.42 24.52
C GLU A 245 -6.93 2.33 24.34
N LEU A 246 -8.04 1.81 23.79
CA LEU A 246 -9.30 2.56 23.70
C LEU A 246 -9.89 2.82 25.09
N GLY A 247 -9.90 1.83 25.98
CA GLY A 247 -10.35 1.99 27.37
C GLY A 247 -9.50 2.96 28.19
N GLU A 248 -8.21 3.09 27.88
CA GLU A 248 -7.34 4.11 28.49
C GLU A 248 -7.61 5.54 27.96
N ARG A 249 -8.17 5.67 26.76
CA ARG A 249 -8.35 6.96 26.07
C ARG A 249 -9.73 7.58 26.22
N TYR A 250 -10.76 6.77 26.40
CA TYR A 250 -12.15 7.20 26.35
C TYR A 250 -12.92 6.67 27.56
N ASP A 251 -13.73 7.53 28.18
CA ASP A 251 -14.63 7.12 29.28
C ASP A 251 -15.66 6.09 28.82
N SER A 252 -16.10 6.20 27.56
CA SER A 252 -16.94 5.22 26.89
C SER A 252 -16.23 4.73 25.62
N PRO A 253 -15.39 3.69 25.71
CA PRO A 253 -14.56 3.26 24.60
C PRO A 253 -15.41 2.64 23.47
N PRO A 254 -15.12 2.99 22.20
CA PRO A 254 -15.80 2.36 21.08
C PRO A 254 -15.45 0.87 20.98
N GLU A 255 -16.43 0.07 20.58
CA GLU A 255 -16.25 -1.38 20.45
C GLU A 255 -15.42 -1.75 19.22
N VAL A 256 -14.51 -2.73 19.37
CA VAL A 256 -13.79 -3.36 18.27
C VAL A 256 -14.66 -4.48 17.67
N LYS A 257 -15.39 -4.17 16.60
CA LYS A 257 -16.34 -5.08 15.96
C LYS A 257 -15.69 -5.93 14.88
N ARG A 258 -15.94 -7.23 14.87
CA ARG A 258 -15.51 -8.12 13.77
C ARG A 258 -16.41 -7.91 12.56
N ILE A 259 -15.83 -7.59 11.41
CA ILE A 259 -16.56 -7.47 10.13
C ILE A 259 -16.67 -8.85 9.47
N LYS A 260 -15.52 -9.52 9.28
CA LYS A 260 -15.42 -10.82 8.59
C LYS A 260 -14.09 -11.45 8.96
N ALA A 261 -14.04 -12.76 9.23
CA ALA A 261 -12.79 -13.48 9.52
C ALA A 261 -11.87 -12.68 10.46
N GLU A 262 -10.61 -12.43 10.09
CA GLU A 262 -9.66 -11.59 10.83
C GLU A 262 -9.65 -10.15 10.32
N LEU A 263 -10.83 -9.57 10.07
CA LEU A 263 -11.03 -8.14 9.81
C LEU A 263 -11.92 -7.53 10.89
N PHE A 264 -11.46 -6.43 11.48
CA PHE A 264 -12.16 -5.73 12.55
C PHE A 264 -12.25 -4.24 12.24
N ALA A 265 -13.23 -3.57 12.84
CA ALA A 265 -13.40 -2.13 12.75
C ALA A 265 -13.73 -1.50 14.10
N VAL A 266 -13.32 -0.24 14.23
CA VAL A 266 -13.65 0.66 15.34
C VAL A 266 -14.28 1.91 14.72
N GLU A 267 -15.52 2.20 15.13
CA GLU A 267 -16.34 3.31 14.61
C GLU A 267 -16.41 3.40 13.08
N ASP A 268 -16.19 2.27 12.40
CA ASP A 268 -16.26 2.15 10.94
C ASP A 268 -15.30 3.06 10.16
N ARG A 269 -14.29 3.58 10.85
CA ARG A 269 -13.22 4.42 10.29
C ARG A 269 -11.85 3.79 10.46
N VAL A 270 -11.64 3.06 11.56
CA VAL A 270 -10.35 2.41 11.85
C VAL A 270 -10.50 0.91 11.66
N PHE A 271 -9.65 0.31 10.83
CA PHE A 271 -9.70 -1.10 10.47
C PHE A 271 -8.46 -1.85 10.94
N LEU A 272 -8.63 -3.07 11.43
CA LEU A 272 -7.54 -3.99 11.74
C LEU A 272 -7.60 -5.16 10.76
N ILE A 273 -6.52 -5.40 10.02
CA ILE A 273 -6.45 -6.48 9.03
C ILE A 273 -5.15 -7.26 9.15
N ASN A 274 -5.19 -8.54 8.76
CA ASN A 274 -4.00 -9.35 8.57
C ASN A 274 -3.77 -9.67 7.09
N ALA A 275 -2.80 -10.53 6.79
CA ALA A 275 -2.47 -10.93 5.43
C ALA A 275 -3.30 -12.11 4.88
N LYS A 276 -4.17 -12.74 5.70
CA LYS A 276 -4.93 -13.93 5.31
C LYS A 276 -6.36 -13.56 4.88
N PRO A 277 -6.89 -14.07 3.75
CA PRO A 277 -6.21 -14.95 2.77
C PRO A 277 -5.26 -14.21 1.82
N SER A 278 -5.46 -12.90 1.63
CA SER A 278 -4.55 -12.00 0.92
C SER A 278 -4.70 -10.58 1.47
N ILE A 279 -3.63 -9.78 1.39
CA ILE A 279 -3.69 -8.35 1.76
C ILE A 279 -4.67 -7.61 0.84
N GLU A 280 -4.55 -7.83 -0.47
CA GLU A 280 -5.41 -7.22 -1.50
C GLU A 280 -6.91 -7.46 -1.27
N GLY A 281 -7.32 -8.71 -1.06
CA GLY A 281 -8.74 -9.03 -0.83
C GLY A 281 -9.27 -8.51 0.51
N ASN A 282 -8.39 -8.40 1.52
CA ASN A 282 -8.74 -7.76 2.78
C ASN A 282 -8.91 -6.25 2.62
N LEU A 283 -8.03 -5.58 1.86
CA LEU A 283 -8.17 -4.17 1.50
C LEU A 283 -9.45 -3.91 0.71
N GLU A 284 -9.76 -4.75 -0.28
CA GLU A 284 -11.01 -4.68 -1.04
C GLU A 284 -12.23 -4.73 -0.12
N THR A 285 -12.22 -5.68 0.82
CA THR A 285 -13.32 -5.86 1.78
C THR A 285 -13.53 -4.60 2.63
N ILE A 286 -12.47 -4.01 3.20
CA ILE A 286 -12.61 -2.84 4.08
C ILE A 286 -12.89 -1.55 3.29
N VAL A 287 -12.36 -1.40 2.08
CA VAL A 287 -12.67 -0.26 1.21
C VAL A 287 -14.15 -0.32 0.80
N SER A 288 -14.65 -1.50 0.37
CA SER A 288 -16.07 -1.68 0.06
C SER A 288 -16.95 -1.39 1.28
N TYR A 289 -16.54 -1.85 2.46
CA TYR A 289 -17.26 -1.60 3.71
C TYR A 289 -17.33 -0.11 4.04
N PHE A 290 -16.20 0.59 3.98
CA PHE A 290 -16.09 2.02 4.25
C PHE A 290 -16.98 2.85 3.31
N LEU A 291 -16.91 2.59 2.00
CA LEU A 291 -17.69 3.33 1.00
C LEU A 291 -19.19 3.07 1.12
N LYS A 292 -19.62 1.83 1.34
CA LYS A 292 -21.05 1.49 1.48
C LYS A 292 -21.69 2.09 2.73
N ARG A 293 -20.92 2.33 3.79
CA ARG A 293 -21.43 2.94 5.01
C ARG A 293 -21.76 4.42 4.85
N ARG A 294 -21.10 5.14 3.94
CA ARG A 294 -21.44 6.54 3.62
C ARG A 294 -22.83 6.68 2.98
N CYS A 295 -23.43 5.59 2.49
CA CYS A 295 -24.78 5.57 1.93
C CYS A 295 -25.88 5.33 2.99
N ARG A 296 -25.54 5.13 4.27
CA ARG A 296 -26.49 4.85 5.35
C ARG A 296 -26.66 6.03 6.29
#